data_AF-A0A2E0UZG0-F1
#
_entry.id   AF-A0A2E0UZG0-F1
#
_cell.length_a   1.000
_cell.length_b   1.000
_cell.length_c   1.000
_cell.angle_alpha   90.00
_cell.angle_beta   90.00
_cell.angle_gamma   90.00
#
_symmetry.space_group_name_H-M   'P 1'
#
loop_
_entity.id
_entity.type
_entity.pdbx_description
1 polymer ?
#
loop_
_entity_poly.entity_id
_entity_poly.type
_entity_poly.pdbx_seq_one_letter_code
_entity_poly.pdbx_strand_id
1 'polypeptide(L)'
;MINKKLCLYCQTINSSDQESCAACGAPLTTTKQTFNSEIERKSIPFEEIKTKPEKEYLETAKKVGKDADELSKQVWGLYGLFWRTIGEAITIAVVSFGLGVIGGATSLPVWGIIAGISFGILVGIVIKSYLWLLVGTPIGFIIGAVVGILLSVLGLGPTIILFVVFLFSSFSVFIGGHIRKPRQKNIYEKIRPLLGGIGGFIFSLIGVGIGLGLAALVTQLY
;
A
#
# COMPACT_ATOMS: atom_id res chain seq x y z
N MET A 1 -44.24 41.24 -29.83
CA MET A 1 -44.12 39.88 -29.26
C MET A 1 -42.64 39.58 -29.07
N ILE A 2 -42.17 39.40 -27.84
CA ILE A 2 -40.76 39.08 -27.57
C ILE A 2 -40.60 37.57 -27.72
N ASN A 3 -39.93 37.11 -28.77
CA ASN A 3 -39.57 35.71 -28.91
C ASN A 3 -38.52 35.37 -27.85
N LYS A 4 -38.78 34.38 -27.00
CA LYS A 4 -37.82 33.87 -26.01
C LYS A 4 -37.57 32.39 -26.28
N LYS A 5 -36.33 31.95 -26.08
CA LYS A 5 -35.93 30.54 -26.21
C LYS A 5 -35.71 29.95 -24.82
N LEU A 6 -36.23 28.75 -24.57
CA LEU A 6 -35.99 28.01 -23.33
C LEU A 6 -34.81 27.05 -23.52
N CYS A 7 -33.84 27.07 -22.61
CA CYS A 7 -32.79 26.06 -22.61
C CYS A 7 -33.33 24.73 -22.07
N LEU A 8 -33.23 23.64 -22.84
CA LEU A 8 -33.69 22.31 -22.40
C LEU A 8 -32.85 21.72 -21.25
N TYR A 9 -31.62 22.18 -21.06
CA TYR A 9 -30.71 21.62 -20.05
C TYR A 9 -30.91 22.24 -18.66
N CYS A 10 -31.02 23.56 -18.58
CA CYS A 10 -31.13 24.29 -17.31
C CYS A 10 -32.42 25.09 -17.16
N GLN A 11 -33.34 24.99 -18.12
CA GLN A 11 -34.65 25.68 -18.13
C GLN A 11 -34.55 27.21 -18.01
N THR A 12 -33.38 27.78 -18.30
CA THR A 12 -33.19 29.24 -18.32
C THR A 12 -33.82 29.82 -19.58
N ILE A 13 -34.54 30.94 -19.43
CA ILE A 13 -35.16 31.67 -20.53
C ILE A 13 -34.13 32.65 -21.09
N ASN A 14 -33.80 32.50 -22.37
CA ASN A 14 -32.82 33.31 -23.08
C ASN A 14 -33.51 34.15 -24.16
N SER A 15 -32.87 35.25 -24.57
CA SER A 15 -33.34 36.07 -25.69
C SER A 15 -33.31 35.27 -27.00
N SER A 16 -34.19 35.60 -27.95
CA SER A 16 -34.26 34.92 -29.25
C SER A 16 -32.95 34.89 -30.02
N ASP A 17 -32.12 35.92 -29.82
CA ASP A 17 -30.95 36.21 -30.63
C ASP A 17 -29.71 35.46 -30.13
N GLN A 18 -29.82 34.72 -29.03
CA GLN A 18 -28.74 33.92 -28.47
C GLN A 18 -28.74 32.51 -29.08
N GLU A 19 -27.55 32.05 -29.47
CA GLU A 19 -27.30 30.70 -29.99
C GLU A 19 -26.98 29.71 -28.87
N SER A 20 -26.47 30.20 -27.73
CA SER A 20 -26.12 29.41 -26.56
C SER A 20 -26.77 29.99 -25.30
N CYS A 21 -27.00 29.13 -24.31
CA CYS A 21 -27.60 29.54 -23.06
C CYS A 21 -26.61 30.35 -22.21
N ALA A 22 -27.03 31.54 -21.76
CA ALA A 22 -26.21 32.41 -20.92
C ALA A 22 -25.81 31.78 -19.56
N ALA A 23 -26.57 30.80 -19.07
CA ALA A 23 -26.32 30.17 -17.77
C ALA A 23 -25.38 28.97 -17.83
N CYS A 24 -25.50 28.11 -18.86
CA CYS A 24 -24.78 26.83 -18.91
C CYS A 24 -23.94 26.61 -20.17
N GLY A 25 -24.00 27.53 -21.14
CA GLY A 25 -23.26 27.43 -22.41
C GLY A 25 -23.81 26.40 -23.40
N ALA A 26 -24.87 25.67 -23.07
CA ALA A 26 -25.45 24.67 -23.96
C ALA A 26 -26.10 25.32 -25.21
N PRO A 27 -26.06 24.65 -26.39
CA PRO A 27 -26.65 25.18 -27.61
C PRO A 27 -28.18 25.24 -27.52
N LEU A 28 -28.77 26.36 -27.93
CA LEU A 28 -30.22 26.57 -27.96
C LEU A 28 -30.78 26.09 -29.30
N THR A 29 -31.35 24.88 -29.33
CA THR A 29 -32.03 24.37 -30.53
C THR A 29 -33.33 25.14 -30.79
N THR A 30 -33.48 25.67 -32.00
CA THR A 30 -34.60 26.53 -32.40
C THR A 30 -35.91 25.73 -32.55
N THR A 31 -36.56 25.42 -31.43
CA THR A 31 -37.95 24.95 -31.46
C THR A 31 -38.87 26.17 -31.36
N LYS A 32 -39.48 26.57 -32.48
CA LYS A 32 -40.53 27.61 -32.49
C LYS A 32 -41.77 27.05 -31.78
N GLN A 33 -41.89 27.29 -30.48
CA GLN A 33 -43.16 27.10 -29.78
C GLN A 33 -43.92 28.43 -29.78
N THR A 34 -44.96 28.50 -30.59
CA THR A 34 -45.96 29.55 -30.56
C THR A 34 -46.74 29.41 -29.25
N PHE A 35 -46.52 30.31 -28.30
CA PHE A 35 -47.31 30.36 -27.06
C PHE A 35 -48.72 30.86 -27.41
N ASN A 36 -49.66 29.92 -27.58
CA ASN A 36 -51.08 30.24 -27.46
C ASN A 36 -51.38 30.48 -25.98
N SER A 37 -51.80 31.71 -25.69
CA SER A 37 -52.20 32.19 -24.38
C SER A 37 -53.54 31.57 -23.97
N GLU A 38 -53.52 30.34 -23.49
CA GLU A 38 -54.63 29.76 -22.72
C GLU A 38 -54.09 28.67 -21.80
N ILE A 39 -53.19 29.06 -20.89
CA ILE A 39 -52.84 28.22 -19.74
C ILE A 39 -53.66 28.74 -18.58
N GLU A 40 -54.80 28.08 -18.41
CA GLU A 40 -55.56 27.93 -17.17
C GLU A 40 -54.61 28.06 -15.97
N ARG A 41 -54.76 29.16 -15.21
CA ARG A 41 -54.06 29.35 -13.93
C ARG A 41 -54.54 28.28 -12.96
N LYS A 42 -53.98 27.08 -13.04
CA LYS A 42 -53.84 26.23 -11.87
C LYS A 42 -52.75 26.89 -11.05
N SER A 43 -53.15 27.75 -10.11
CA SER A 43 -52.27 28.31 -9.10
C SER A 43 -51.64 27.14 -8.36
N ILE A 44 -50.45 26.72 -8.78
CA ILE A 44 -49.55 25.96 -7.93
C ILE A 44 -49.37 26.86 -6.71
N PRO A 45 -49.71 26.42 -5.49
CA PRO A 45 -49.42 27.19 -4.30
C PRO A 45 -47.93 27.53 -4.38
N PHE A 46 -47.60 28.81 -4.31
CA PHE A 46 -46.23 29.21 -4.06
C PHE A 46 -45.90 28.68 -2.66
N GLU A 47 -45.47 27.42 -2.60
CA GLU A 47 -44.85 26.85 -1.42
C GLU A 47 -43.59 27.68 -1.24
N GLU A 48 -43.74 28.65 -0.34
CA GLU A 48 -42.66 29.40 0.26
C GLU A 48 -41.56 28.37 0.55
N ILE A 49 -40.49 28.40 -0.25
CA ILE A 49 -39.29 27.62 0.03
C ILE A 49 -38.84 28.15 1.38
N LYS A 50 -39.27 27.47 2.45
CA LYS A 50 -38.77 27.68 3.80
C LYS A 50 -37.29 27.43 3.70
N THR A 51 -36.54 28.50 3.49
CA THR A 51 -35.10 28.53 3.62
C THR A 51 -34.81 28.09 5.04
N LYS A 52 -34.53 26.79 5.18
CA LYS A 52 -33.93 26.24 6.40
C LYS A 52 -32.80 27.20 6.78
N PRO A 53 -32.72 27.63 8.05
CA PRO A 53 -31.84 28.72 8.42
C PRO A 53 -30.42 28.39 7.96
N GLU A 54 -29.78 29.32 7.27
CA GLU A 54 -28.42 29.21 6.68
C GLU A 54 -27.39 28.59 7.64
N LYS A 55 -27.59 28.79 8.95
CA LYS A 55 -26.80 28.18 10.04
C LYS A 55 -26.88 26.65 10.09
N GLU A 56 -28.04 26.05 9.82
CA GLU A 56 -28.23 24.59 9.83
C GLU A 56 -27.50 23.93 8.65
N TYR A 57 -27.44 24.60 7.49
CA TYR A 57 -26.66 24.14 6.34
C TYR A 57 -25.15 24.22 6.60
N LEU A 58 -24.66 25.29 7.22
CA LEU A 58 -23.25 25.45 7.58
C LEU A 58 -22.80 24.41 8.63
N GLU A 59 -23.62 24.11 9.62
CA GLU A 59 -23.31 23.07 10.61
C GLU A 59 -23.30 21.67 9.99
N THR A 60 -24.23 21.39 9.07
CA THR A 60 -24.27 20.11 8.34
C THR A 60 -23.03 19.98 7.45
N ALA A 61 -22.66 21.01 6.69
CA ALA A 61 -21.46 21.01 5.86
C ALA A 61 -20.17 20.83 6.67
N LYS A 62 -20.08 21.46 7.85
CA LYS A 62 -18.92 21.30 8.76
C LYS A 62 -18.83 19.90 9.36
N LYS A 63 -19.97 19.27 9.64
CA LYS A 63 -20.02 17.87 10.12
C LYS A 63 -19.58 16.90 9.02
N VAL A 64 -20.11 17.05 7.81
CA VAL A 64 -19.71 16.24 6.64
C VAL A 64 -18.22 16.39 6.34
N GLY A 65 -17.67 17.61 6.44
CA GLY A 65 -16.23 17.85 6.28
C GLY A 65 -15.37 17.13 7.32
N LYS A 66 -15.78 17.13 8.60
CA LYS A 66 -15.08 16.38 9.67
C LYS A 66 -15.15 14.88 9.47
N ASP A 67 -16.32 14.37 9.10
CA ASP A 67 -16.53 12.93 8.86
C ASP A 67 -15.69 12.47 7.66
N ALA A 68 -15.58 13.28 6.60
CA ALA A 68 -14.71 13.03 5.45
C ALA A 68 -13.22 13.05 5.83
N ASP A 69 -12.79 13.99 6.67
CA ASP A 69 -11.41 14.05 7.18
C ASP A 69 -11.07 12.82 8.03
N GLU A 70 -11.99 12.36 8.88
CA GLU A 70 -11.80 11.18 9.73
C GLU A 70 -11.72 9.90 8.90
N LEU A 71 -12.61 9.75 7.92
CA LEU A 71 -12.55 8.68 6.91
C LEU A 71 -11.22 8.71 6.14
N SER A 72 -10.77 9.88 5.71
CA SER A 72 -9.51 10.00 4.98
C SER A 72 -8.33 9.53 5.86
N LYS A 73 -8.26 9.95 7.13
CA LYS A 73 -7.21 9.51 8.06
C LYS A 73 -7.24 8.00 8.27
N GLN A 74 -8.43 7.41 8.37
CA GLN A 74 -8.58 5.97 8.52
C GLN A 74 -8.10 5.22 7.27
N VAL A 75 -8.48 5.68 6.07
CA VAL A 75 -8.05 5.11 4.78
C VAL A 75 -6.54 5.23 4.60
N TRP A 76 -5.96 6.40 4.88
CA TRP A 76 -4.51 6.61 4.83
C TRP A 76 -3.75 5.71 5.81
N GLY A 77 -4.30 5.51 7.01
CA GLY A 77 -3.75 4.56 8.00
C GLY A 77 -3.76 3.12 7.51
N LEU A 78 -4.87 2.69 6.91
CA LEU A 78 -5.03 1.34 6.34
C LEU A 78 -4.08 1.12 5.16
N TYR A 79 -3.97 2.12 4.27
CA TYR A 79 -3.07 2.12 3.12
C TYR A 79 -1.60 1.97 3.56
N GLY A 80 -1.17 2.72 4.58
CA GLY A 80 0.17 2.60 5.14
C GLY A 80 0.46 1.21 5.73
N LEU A 81 -0.51 0.62 6.41
CA LEU A 81 -0.41 -0.76 6.94
C LEU A 81 -0.29 -1.80 5.82
N PHE A 82 -1.08 -1.64 4.76
CA PHE A 82 -1.08 -2.55 3.62
C PHE A 82 0.28 -2.58 2.91
N TRP A 83 0.79 -1.43 2.47
CA TRP A 83 2.09 -1.34 1.79
C TRP A 83 3.24 -1.82 2.65
N ARG A 84 3.16 -1.57 3.94
CA ARG A 84 4.16 -2.06 4.88
C ARG A 84 4.17 -3.58 4.97
N THR A 85 3.00 -4.20 5.05
CA THR A 85 2.88 -5.66 5.16
C THR A 85 3.40 -6.34 3.89
N ILE A 86 3.13 -5.75 2.72
CA ILE A 86 3.71 -6.19 1.45
C ILE A 86 5.24 -6.06 1.47
N GLY A 87 5.77 -4.91 1.89
CA GLY A 87 7.22 -4.70 1.95
C GLY A 87 7.92 -5.70 2.86
N GLU A 88 7.35 -5.97 4.02
CA GLU A 88 7.86 -7.01 4.93
C GLU A 88 7.80 -8.40 4.32
N ALA A 89 6.69 -8.78 3.69
CA ALA A 89 6.55 -10.08 3.04
C ALA A 89 7.59 -10.28 1.93
N ILE A 90 7.80 -9.28 1.07
CA ILE A 90 8.81 -9.32 0.00
C ILE A 90 10.22 -9.45 0.59
N THR A 91 10.56 -8.61 1.58
CA THR A 91 11.86 -8.67 2.26
C THR A 91 12.11 -10.05 2.86
N ILE A 92 11.14 -10.60 3.60
CA ILE A 92 11.26 -11.91 4.24
C ILE A 92 11.42 -12.99 3.18
N ALA A 93 10.65 -12.94 2.09
CA ALA A 93 10.74 -13.89 1.01
C ALA A 93 12.14 -13.91 0.38
N VAL A 94 12.63 -12.74 -0.07
CA VAL A 94 13.92 -12.64 -0.77
C VAL A 94 15.07 -13.05 0.14
N VAL A 95 15.15 -12.51 1.35
CA VAL A 95 16.28 -12.75 2.25
C VAL A 95 16.25 -14.17 2.82
N SER A 96 15.09 -14.66 3.26
CA SER A 96 14.99 -16.00 3.84
C SER A 96 15.21 -17.08 2.77
N PHE A 97 14.73 -16.86 1.55
CA PHE A 97 15.06 -17.70 0.41
C PHE A 97 16.57 -17.74 0.16
N GLY A 98 17.22 -16.57 0.09
CA GLY A 98 18.66 -16.48 -0.11
C GLY A 98 19.47 -17.18 1.00
N LEU A 99 19.07 -17.00 2.26
CA LEU A 99 19.66 -17.71 3.41
C LEU A 99 19.46 -19.22 3.30
N GLY A 100 18.29 -19.66 2.83
CA GLY A 100 18.02 -21.07 2.55
C GLY A 100 18.92 -21.62 1.46
N VAL A 101 19.07 -20.91 0.33
CA VAL A 101 19.97 -21.30 -0.78
C VAL A 101 21.41 -21.42 -0.29
N ILE A 102 21.89 -20.44 0.47
CA ILE A 102 23.25 -20.48 1.04
C ILE A 102 23.39 -21.65 2.01
N GLY A 103 22.40 -21.88 2.88
CA GLY A 103 22.40 -23.00 3.82
C GLY A 103 22.44 -24.36 3.11
N GLY A 104 21.64 -24.55 2.06
CA GLY A 104 21.68 -25.75 1.23
C GLY A 104 23.02 -25.92 0.50
N ALA A 105 23.50 -24.87 -0.15
CA ALA A 105 24.74 -24.89 -0.93
C ALA A 105 26.00 -25.14 -0.06
N THR A 106 25.97 -24.73 1.20
CA THR A 106 27.08 -24.90 2.16
C THR A 106 26.93 -26.14 3.04
N SER A 107 26.03 -27.07 2.70
CA SER A 107 25.73 -28.30 3.47
C SER A 107 25.23 -28.07 4.90
N LEU A 108 24.66 -26.89 5.18
CA LEU A 108 24.06 -26.51 6.46
C LEU A 108 22.55 -26.21 6.31
N PRO A 109 21.73 -27.16 5.82
CA PRO A 109 20.33 -26.91 5.51
C PRO A 109 19.52 -26.48 6.75
N VAL A 110 19.77 -27.13 7.89
CA VAL A 110 19.08 -26.83 9.16
C VAL A 110 19.36 -25.40 9.61
N TRP A 111 20.60 -24.94 9.50
CA TRP A 111 20.99 -23.57 9.86
C TRP A 111 20.40 -22.54 8.89
N GLY A 112 20.30 -22.86 7.60
CA GLY A 112 19.59 -22.01 6.62
C GLY A 112 18.14 -21.77 7.02
N ILE A 113 17.44 -22.81 7.46
CA ILE A 113 16.04 -22.72 7.93
C ILE A 113 15.95 -21.89 9.21
N ILE A 114 16.79 -22.17 10.21
CA ILE A 114 16.82 -21.41 11.48
C ILE A 114 17.11 -19.92 11.21
N ALA A 115 18.05 -19.61 10.32
CA ALA A 115 18.38 -18.24 9.94
C ALA A 115 17.18 -17.54 9.27
N GLY A 116 16.48 -18.23 8.36
CA GLY A 116 15.26 -17.72 7.71
C GLY A 116 14.12 -17.44 8.71
N ILE A 117 13.83 -18.37 9.62
CA ILE A 117 12.83 -18.18 10.69
C ILE A 117 13.22 -16.98 11.56
N SER A 118 14.46 -16.93 12.02
CA SER A 118 14.97 -15.89 12.91
C SER A 118 14.89 -14.52 12.25
N PHE A 119 15.27 -14.43 10.97
CA PHE A 119 15.16 -13.21 10.18
C PHE A 119 13.70 -12.77 10.01
N GLY A 120 12.79 -13.69 9.69
CA GLY A 120 11.36 -13.41 9.59
C GLY A 120 10.76 -12.86 10.90
N ILE A 121 11.13 -13.45 12.03
CA ILE A 121 10.74 -12.97 13.36
C ILE A 121 11.31 -11.57 13.62
N LEU A 122 12.60 -11.34 13.32
CA LEU A 122 13.26 -10.05 13.48
C LEU A 122 12.55 -8.94 12.70
N VAL A 123 12.24 -9.19 11.42
CA VAL A 123 11.50 -8.24 10.57
C VAL A 123 10.10 -7.96 11.15
N GLY A 124 9.42 -8.97 11.70
CA GLY A 124 8.11 -8.78 12.32
C GLY A 124 8.14 -8.04 13.67
N ILE A 125 9.27 -8.06 14.39
CA ILE A 125 9.46 -7.33 15.66
C ILE A 125 9.84 -5.87 15.42
N VAL A 126 10.76 -5.62 14.48
CA VAL A 126 11.33 -4.29 14.26
C VAL A 126 10.39 -3.43 13.44
N ILE A 127 10.09 -2.23 13.94
CA ILE A 127 9.18 -1.32 13.26
C ILE A 127 10.00 -0.32 12.43
N LYS A 128 9.83 -0.38 11.10
CA LYS A 128 10.56 0.45 10.13
C LYS A 128 9.64 0.96 9.03
N SER A 129 10.04 2.07 8.38
CA SER A 129 9.39 2.53 7.15
C SER A 129 9.60 1.51 6.02
N TYR A 130 8.55 1.23 5.25
CA TYR A 130 8.54 0.13 4.28
C TYR A 130 9.64 0.28 3.21
N LEU A 131 9.92 1.49 2.74
CA LEU A 131 10.97 1.76 1.75
C LEU A 131 12.37 1.41 2.27
N TRP A 132 12.64 1.76 3.53
CA TRP A 132 13.93 1.48 4.16
C TRP A 132 14.12 0.00 4.48
N LEU A 133 13.03 -0.73 4.71
CA LEU A 133 13.09 -2.17 4.85
C LEU A 133 13.40 -2.80 3.49
N LEU A 134 12.59 -2.47 2.47
CA LEU A 134 12.66 -3.06 1.14
C LEU A 134 14.03 -2.85 0.46
N VAL A 135 14.66 -1.71 0.67
CA VAL A 135 15.98 -1.40 0.09
C VAL A 135 17.12 -1.80 1.02
N GLY A 136 16.98 -1.54 2.33
CA GLY A 136 18.07 -1.76 3.28
C GLY A 136 18.41 -3.23 3.49
N THR A 137 17.40 -4.11 3.51
CA THR A 137 17.64 -5.55 3.76
C THR A 137 18.33 -6.28 2.62
N PRO A 138 17.95 -6.11 1.34
CA PRO A 138 18.73 -6.65 0.23
C PRO A 138 20.16 -6.11 0.18
N ILE A 139 20.38 -4.84 0.50
CA ILE A 139 21.73 -4.26 0.57
C ILE A 139 22.55 -4.97 1.66
N GLY A 140 22.01 -5.13 2.86
CA GLY A 140 22.66 -5.87 3.94
C GLY A 140 22.98 -7.31 3.55
N PHE A 141 22.07 -7.97 2.85
CA PHE A 141 22.28 -9.32 2.32
C PHE A 141 23.44 -9.39 1.32
N ILE A 142 23.48 -8.48 0.35
CA ILE A 142 24.52 -8.43 -0.68
C ILE A 142 25.90 -8.16 -0.04
N ILE A 143 25.98 -7.17 0.86
CA ILE A 143 27.23 -6.86 1.57
C ILE A 143 27.70 -8.08 2.37
N GLY A 144 26.78 -8.70 3.12
CA GLY A 144 27.07 -9.91 3.88
C GLY A 144 27.54 -11.06 2.99
N ALA A 145 26.98 -11.22 1.79
CA ALA A 145 27.38 -12.27 0.85
C ALA A 145 28.79 -12.03 0.32
N VAL A 146 29.10 -10.80 -0.11
CA VAL A 146 30.43 -10.42 -0.59
C VAL A 146 31.48 -10.63 0.49
N VAL A 147 31.22 -10.13 1.71
CA VAL A 147 32.14 -10.29 2.86
C VAL A 147 32.28 -11.77 3.23
N GLY A 148 31.18 -12.52 3.26
CA GLY A 148 31.19 -13.95 3.56
C GLY A 148 32.02 -14.76 2.57
N ILE A 149 31.85 -14.50 1.27
CA ILE A 149 32.65 -15.15 0.21
C ILE A 149 34.13 -14.80 0.37
N LEU A 150 34.46 -13.53 0.60
CA LEU A 150 35.84 -13.11 0.81
C LEU A 150 36.48 -13.84 2.00
N LEU A 151 35.77 -13.94 3.14
CA LEU A 151 36.24 -14.67 4.31
C LEU A 151 36.38 -16.17 4.06
N SER A 152 35.45 -16.78 3.29
CA SER A 152 35.56 -18.17 2.89
C SER A 152 36.83 -18.43 2.05
N VAL A 153 37.16 -17.52 1.12
CA VAL A 153 38.37 -17.61 0.29
C VAL A 153 39.65 -17.42 1.12
N LEU A 154 39.59 -16.64 2.21
CA LEU A 154 40.68 -16.48 3.18
C LEU A 154 40.89 -17.69 4.10
N GLY A 155 40.13 -18.78 3.92
CA GLY A 155 40.34 -20.05 4.62
C GLY A 155 39.41 -20.32 5.81
N LEU A 156 38.41 -19.45 6.06
CA LEU A 156 37.41 -19.67 7.13
C LEU A 156 36.33 -20.71 6.76
N GLY A 157 36.41 -21.27 5.55
CA GLY A 157 35.48 -22.29 5.04
C GLY A 157 34.14 -21.73 4.56
N PRO A 158 33.39 -22.50 3.75
CA PRO A 158 32.15 -22.04 3.13
C PRO A 158 31.00 -21.84 4.12
N THR A 159 31.06 -22.50 5.29
CA THR A 159 30.05 -22.40 6.34
C THR A 159 29.92 -20.99 6.93
N ILE A 160 30.99 -20.17 6.88
CA ILE A 160 30.98 -18.81 7.42
C ILE A 160 30.06 -17.87 6.63
N ILE A 161 29.83 -18.16 5.35
CA ILE A 161 29.04 -17.31 4.44
C ILE A 161 27.63 -17.11 5.01
N LEU A 162 26.99 -18.20 5.45
CA LEU A 162 25.62 -18.16 5.98
C LEU A 162 25.52 -17.22 7.19
N PHE A 163 26.44 -17.35 8.15
CA PHE A 163 26.42 -16.57 9.38
C PHE A 163 26.70 -15.09 9.13
N VAL A 164 27.65 -14.77 8.24
CA VAL A 164 27.97 -13.39 7.88
C VAL A 164 26.79 -12.74 7.15
N VAL A 165 26.19 -13.43 6.18
CA VAL A 165 25.01 -12.94 5.46
C VAL A 165 23.84 -12.70 6.41
N PHE A 166 23.59 -13.63 7.33
CA PHE A 166 22.54 -13.49 8.33
C PHE A 166 22.80 -12.29 9.25
N LEU A 167 24.03 -12.10 9.73
CA LEU A 167 24.40 -10.99 10.60
C LEU A 167 24.22 -9.63 9.92
N PHE A 168 24.75 -9.45 8.70
CA PHE A 168 24.61 -8.20 7.97
C PHE A 168 23.16 -7.91 7.56
N SER A 169 22.42 -8.94 7.12
CA SER A 169 21.00 -8.79 6.82
C SER A 169 20.23 -8.38 8.07
N SER A 170 20.46 -9.03 9.20
CA SER A 170 19.82 -8.70 10.48
C SER A 170 20.17 -7.30 10.95
N PHE A 171 21.44 -6.91 10.87
CA PHE A 171 21.90 -5.56 11.24
C PHE A 171 21.20 -4.47 10.42
N SER A 172 21.01 -4.70 9.12
CA SER A 172 20.30 -3.76 8.24
C SER A 172 18.82 -3.53 8.60
N VAL A 173 18.18 -4.53 9.22
CA VAL A 173 16.81 -4.40 9.75
C VAL A 173 16.79 -3.36 10.87
N PHE A 174 17.80 -3.36 11.74
CA PHE A 174 17.89 -2.45 12.88
C PHE A 174 18.26 -1.01 12.50
N ILE A 175 19.04 -0.80 11.43
CA ILE A 175 19.44 0.56 11.00
C ILE A 175 18.20 1.40 10.66
N GLY A 176 17.81 2.35 11.50
CA GLY A 176 16.62 3.20 11.29
C GLY A 176 15.29 2.53 11.65
N GLY A 177 15.33 1.37 12.30
CA GLY A 177 14.17 0.74 12.93
C GLY A 177 14.07 1.10 14.42
N HIS A 178 12.87 1.01 14.99
CA HIS A 178 12.66 1.14 16.43
C HIS A 178 11.73 0.05 16.96
N ILE A 179 11.87 -0.32 18.23
CA ILE A 179 11.02 -1.32 18.89
C ILE A 179 9.95 -0.60 19.71
N ARG A 180 8.66 -0.84 19.44
CA ARG A 180 7.56 -0.27 20.25
C ARG A 180 7.42 -0.98 21.60
N LYS A 181 7.11 -0.19 22.64
CA LYS A 181 6.83 -0.69 23.99
C LYS A 181 5.62 -1.65 24.00
N PRO A 182 5.62 -2.72 24.82
CA PRO A 182 4.62 -3.79 24.76
C PRO A 182 3.19 -3.37 25.15
N ARG A 183 3.01 -2.24 25.85
CA ARG A 183 1.74 -1.85 26.47
C ARG A 183 0.67 -1.34 25.48
N GLN A 184 1.05 -1.02 24.23
CA GLN A 184 0.15 -0.44 23.23
C GLN A 184 -0.04 -1.35 22.00
N LYS A 185 0.29 -2.64 22.10
CA LYS A 185 0.28 -3.54 20.93
C LYS A 185 -1.13 -4.08 20.65
N ASN A 186 -1.66 -3.74 19.47
CA ASN A 186 -2.84 -4.39 18.91
C ASN A 186 -2.58 -5.88 18.68
N ILE A 187 -3.64 -6.70 18.63
CA ILE A 187 -3.56 -8.15 18.37
C ILE A 187 -2.75 -8.45 17.10
N TYR A 188 -2.94 -7.64 16.05
CA TYR A 188 -2.17 -7.74 14.80
C TYR A 188 -0.66 -7.62 15.02
N GLU A 189 -0.21 -6.66 15.84
CA GLU A 189 1.21 -6.46 16.13
C GLU A 189 1.81 -7.62 16.96
N LYS A 190 0.99 -8.39 17.69
CA LYS A 190 1.44 -9.59 18.41
C LYS A 190 1.60 -10.81 17.49
N ILE A 191 0.73 -10.95 16.49
CA ILE A 191 0.75 -12.07 15.54
C ILE A 191 1.83 -11.87 14.46
N ARG A 192 2.20 -10.62 14.19
CA ARG A 192 3.15 -10.26 13.12
C ARG A 192 4.50 -10.98 13.16
N PRO A 193 5.22 -11.10 14.29
CA PRO A 193 6.48 -11.86 14.33
C PRO A 193 6.29 -13.34 14.00
N LEU A 194 5.15 -13.91 14.37
CA LEU A 194 4.81 -15.30 14.09
C LEU A 194 4.52 -15.50 12.59
N LEU A 195 3.79 -14.58 11.94
CA LEU A 195 3.62 -14.57 10.48
C LEU A 195 4.95 -14.42 9.76
N GLY A 196 5.82 -13.54 10.24
CA GLY A 196 7.16 -13.37 9.71
C GLY A 196 7.99 -14.64 9.83
N GLY A 197 7.96 -15.32 10.98
CA GLY A 197 8.64 -16.60 11.20
C GLY A 197 8.13 -17.72 10.30
N ILE A 198 6.81 -17.84 10.11
CA ILE A 198 6.20 -18.82 9.18
C ILE A 198 6.62 -18.53 7.74
N GLY A 199 6.57 -17.25 7.33
CA GLY A 199 7.05 -16.86 6.00
C GLY A 199 8.52 -17.20 5.80
N GLY A 200 9.37 -16.85 6.78
CA GLY A 200 10.79 -17.17 6.77
C GLY A 200 11.08 -18.66 6.69
N PHE A 201 10.30 -19.48 7.42
CA PHE A 201 10.37 -20.93 7.33
C PHE A 201 10.07 -21.45 5.92
N ILE A 202 8.93 -21.07 5.35
CA ILE A 202 8.48 -21.56 4.04
C ILE A 202 9.50 -21.19 2.95
N PHE A 203 9.90 -19.92 2.88
CA PHE A 203 10.83 -19.46 1.83
C PHE A 203 12.24 -20.02 2.01
N SER A 204 12.72 -20.17 3.25
CA SER A 204 14.00 -20.81 3.50
C SER A 204 13.99 -22.29 3.15
N LEU A 205 12.90 -23.02 3.42
CA LEU A 205 12.77 -24.43 3.04
C LEU A 205 12.85 -24.62 1.51
N ILE A 206 12.18 -23.76 0.74
CA ILE A 206 12.29 -23.74 -0.73
C ILE A 206 13.74 -23.43 -1.14
N GLY A 207 14.35 -22.41 -0.53
CA GLY A 207 15.74 -22.04 -0.81
C GLY A 207 16.73 -23.17 -0.53
N VAL A 208 16.58 -23.89 0.59
CA VAL A 208 17.39 -25.06 0.94
C VAL A 208 17.29 -26.15 -0.10
N GLY A 209 16.08 -26.46 -0.60
CA GLY A 209 15.89 -27.45 -1.65
C GLY A 209 16.69 -27.12 -2.91
N ILE A 210 16.67 -25.84 -3.32
CA ILE A 210 17.45 -25.36 -4.46
C ILE A 210 18.95 -25.39 -4.16
N GLY A 211 19.36 -24.94 -2.97
CA GLY A 211 20.77 -24.92 -2.56
C GLY A 211 21.39 -26.32 -2.51
N LEU A 212 20.66 -27.32 -2.03
CA LEU A 212 21.10 -28.71 -2.04
C LEU A 212 21.22 -29.26 -3.47
N GLY A 213 20.27 -28.92 -4.34
CA GLY A 213 20.35 -29.28 -5.77
C GLY A 213 21.58 -28.69 -6.45
N LEU A 214 21.90 -27.42 -6.16
CA LEU A 214 23.12 -26.76 -6.65
C LEU A 214 24.40 -27.43 -6.13
N ALA A 215 24.46 -27.75 -4.83
CA ALA A 215 25.59 -28.46 -4.25
C ALA A 215 25.81 -29.82 -4.93
N ALA A 216 24.73 -30.59 -5.12
CA ALA A 216 24.79 -31.88 -5.79
C ALA A 216 25.31 -31.76 -7.24
N LEU A 217 24.83 -30.77 -8.01
CA LEU A 217 25.31 -30.51 -9.37
C LEU A 217 26.81 -30.18 -9.41
N VAL A 218 27.28 -29.34 -8.49
CA VAL A 218 28.71 -29.01 -8.41
C VAL A 218 29.54 -30.25 -8.08
N THR A 219 29.10 -31.10 -7.15
CA THR A 219 29.82 -32.34 -6.82
C THR A 219 29.84 -33.38 -7.94
N GLN A 220 28.93 -33.32 -8.92
CA GLN A 220 28.98 -34.21 -10.09
C GLN A 220 29.96 -33.72 -11.17
N LEU A 221 30.38 -32.46 -11.12
CA LEU A 221 31.28 -31.86 -12.11
C LEU A 221 32.76 -32.04 -11.77
N TYR A 222 33.09 -32.42 -10.53
CA TYR A 222 34.44 -32.63 -10.01
C TYR A 222 34.64 -34.09 -9.63
#